data_AF-A0AA41MU45-F1
#
_entry.id   AF-A0AA41MU45-F1
#
_cell.length_a   1.000
_cell.length_b   1.000
_cell.length_c   1.000
_cell.angle_alpha   90.00
_cell.angle_beta   90.00
_cell.angle_gamma   90.00
#
_symmetry.space_group_name_H-M   'P 1'
#
loop_
_entity.id
_entity.type
_entity.pdbx_description
1 polymer ?
#
loop_
_entity_poly.entity_id
_entity_poly.type
_entity_poly.pdbx_seq_one_letter_code
_entity_poly.pdbx_strand_id
1 'polypeptide(L)'
;MEGAKEKKKKVPAVLDTLKEKQRNYVELKVKCPRKKFVQKMRTLIYEKVKHYHKKYRQIYRTEIQMARMARKAGNFYVPAETKFAFVVRIRGFNGVSPNVCKVLKLLGLFQSSVATSLSSTQAQLTC
;
A
#
# COMPACT_ATOMS: atom_id res chain seq x y z
N MET A 1 61.33 41.32 16.13
CA MET A 1 59.90 41.63 16.31
C MET A 1 59.23 41.52 14.95
N GLU A 2 58.62 40.38 14.70
CA GLU A 2 57.91 40.02 13.46
C GLU A 2 56.60 40.80 13.33
N GLY A 3 56.33 41.34 12.14
CA GLY A 3 55.01 41.84 11.73
C GLY A 3 54.51 41.01 10.56
N ALA A 4 53.64 40.04 10.84
CA ALA A 4 53.08 39.12 9.86
C ALA A 4 52.13 39.85 8.89
N LYS A 5 52.50 39.88 7.59
CA LYS A 5 51.58 40.24 6.51
C LYS A 5 50.56 39.11 6.35
N GLU A 6 49.31 39.36 6.73
CA GLU A 6 48.18 38.46 6.45
C GLU A 6 48.04 38.22 4.93
N LYS A 7 48.45 37.03 4.51
CA LYS A 7 48.21 36.54 3.15
C LYS A 7 46.73 36.17 3.05
N LYS A 8 45.92 37.01 2.39
CA LYS A 8 44.59 36.62 1.89
C LYS A 8 44.76 35.40 0.99
N LYS A 9 44.43 34.21 1.50
CA LYS A 9 44.35 32.97 0.70
C LYS A 9 43.31 33.20 -0.39
N LYS A 10 43.74 33.25 -1.66
CA LYS A 10 42.84 33.13 -2.82
C LYS A 10 42.11 31.79 -2.66
N VAL A 11 40.83 31.85 -2.30
CA VAL A 11 39.97 30.67 -2.32
C VAL A 11 39.99 30.13 -3.75
N PRO A 12 40.19 28.82 -3.97
CA PRO A 12 40.20 28.28 -5.32
C PRO A 12 38.85 28.57 -5.98
N ALA A 13 38.83 29.10 -7.21
CA ALA A 13 37.59 29.35 -7.97
C ALA A 13 36.69 28.10 -8.10
N VAL A 14 37.27 26.92 -7.92
CA VAL A 14 36.58 25.62 -7.85
C VAL A 14 35.67 25.51 -6.62
N LEU A 15 36.03 26.09 -5.48
CA LEU A 15 35.23 26.02 -4.26
C LEU A 15 34.00 26.93 -4.34
N ASP A 16 34.13 28.10 -4.96
CA ASP A 16 33.02 29.04 -5.11
C ASP A 16 31.98 28.52 -6.13
N THR A 17 32.44 27.93 -7.23
CA THR A 17 31.55 27.26 -8.21
C THR A 17 30.87 26.00 -7.65
N LEU A 18 31.51 25.26 -6.74
CA LEU A 18 30.88 24.14 -6.03
C LEU A 18 29.81 24.61 -5.03
N LYS A 19 30.08 25.68 -4.27
CA LYS A 19 29.11 26.27 -3.33
C LYS A 19 27.90 26.85 -4.05
N GLU A 20 28.09 27.45 -5.22
CA GLU A 20 27.02 28.00 -6.05
C GLU A 20 26.14 26.90 -6.68
N LYS A 21 26.75 25.80 -7.14
CA LYS A 21 26.02 24.60 -7.56
C LYS A 21 25.20 23.97 -6.42
N GLN A 22 25.73 23.96 -5.20
CA GLN A 22 25.01 23.47 -4.02
C GLN A 22 23.83 24.39 -3.65
N ARG A 23 24.00 25.72 -3.73
CA ARG A 23 22.92 26.70 -3.51
C ARG A 23 21.81 26.55 -4.54
N ASN A 24 22.15 26.42 -5.82
CA ASN A 24 21.19 26.19 -6.90
C ASN A 24 20.42 24.87 -6.74
N TYR A 25 21.09 23.80 -6.30
CA TYR A 25 20.45 22.50 -6.05
C TYR A 25 19.46 22.55 -4.87
N VAL A 26 19.78 23.32 -3.83
CA VAL A 26 18.90 23.57 -2.69
C VAL A 26 17.71 24.44 -3.10
N GLU A 27 17.92 25.50 -3.88
CA GLU A 27 16.84 26.35 -4.41
C GLU A 27 15.88 25.60 -5.34
N LEU A 28 16.40 24.71 -6.19
CA LEU A 28 15.60 23.81 -7.03
C LEU A 28 14.75 22.82 -6.22
N LYS A 29 15.23 22.35 -5.06
CA LYS A 29 14.43 21.57 -4.10
C LYS A 29 13.36 22.42 -3.39
N VAL A 30 13.63 23.70 -3.16
CA VAL A 30 12.81 24.62 -2.36
C VAL A 30 11.69 25.29 -3.18
N LYS A 31 11.76 25.36 -4.52
CA LYS A 31 10.76 26.03 -5.40
C LYS A 31 9.37 25.34 -5.56
N CYS A 32 9.05 24.37 -4.71
CA CYS A 32 7.68 23.95 -4.36
C CYS A 32 6.67 23.49 -5.46
N PRO A 33 6.96 22.42 -6.22
CA PRO A 33 5.90 21.62 -6.87
C PRO A 33 5.33 20.51 -5.97
N ARG A 34 6.09 20.05 -4.95
CA ARG A 34 5.71 18.90 -4.11
C ARG A 34 4.46 19.15 -3.24
N LYS A 35 4.33 20.34 -2.64
CA LYS A 35 3.15 20.68 -1.80
C LYS A 35 1.85 20.73 -2.62
N LYS A 36 1.90 21.38 -3.80
CA LYS A 36 0.77 21.45 -4.75
C LYS A 36 0.43 20.06 -5.30
N PHE A 37 1.44 19.23 -5.59
CA PHE A 37 1.25 17.85 -6.03
C PHE A 37 0.57 16.99 -4.94
N VAL A 38 1.05 17.05 -3.70
CA VAL A 38 0.44 16.32 -2.57
C VAL A 38 -1.01 16.76 -2.33
N GLN A 39 -1.31 18.06 -2.43
CA GLN A 39 -2.69 18.57 -2.33
C GLN A 39 -3.59 18.01 -3.43
N LYS A 40 -3.14 18.03 -4.70
CA LYS A 40 -3.85 17.41 -5.82
C LYS A 40 -4.03 15.90 -5.66
N MET A 41 -3.04 15.20 -5.11
CA MET A 41 -3.17 13.76 -4.83
C MET A 41 -4.20 13.49 -3.72
N ARG A 42 -4.26 14.34 -2.69
CA ARG A 42 -5.27 14.20 -1.62
C ARG A 42 -6.70 14.38 -2.15
N THR A 43 -6.94 15.36 -3.03
CA THR A 43 -8.26 15.54 -3.64
C THR A 43 -8.65 14.34 -4.51
N LEU A 44 -7.72 13.83 -5.32
CA LEU A 44 -7.95 12.62 -6.12
C LEU A 44 -8.22 11.37 -5.27
N ILE A 45 -7.47 11.18 -4.17
CA ILE A 45 -7.70 10.07 -3.24
C ILE A 45 -9.08 10.21 -2.59
N TYR A 46 -9.46 11.43 -2.18
CA TYR A 46 -10.77 11.69 -1.58
C TYR A 46 -11.92 11.36 -2.55
N GLU A 47 -11.82 11.80 -3.81
CA GLU A 47 -12.81 11.48 -4.84
C GLU A 47 -12.90 9.97 -5.10
N LYS A 48 -11.76 9.28 -5.17
CA LYS A 48 -11.70 7.81 -5.29
C LYS A 48 -12.38 7.13 -4.11
N VAL A 49 -12.07 7.52 -2.87
CA VAL A 49 -12.69 6.96 -1.66
C VAL A 49 -14.20 7.17 -1.68
N LYS A 50 -14.67 8.37 -2.01
CA LYS A 50 -16.10 8.68 -2.14
C LYS A 50 -16.78 7.80 -3.18
N HIS A 51 -16.14 7.61 -4.33
CA HIS A 51 -16.65 6.75 -5.40
C HIS A 51 -16.74 5.28 -4.95
N TYR A 52 -15.68 4.72 -4.38
CA TYR A 52 -15.66 3.34 -3.88
C TYR A 52 -16.69 3.13 -2.76
N HIS A 53 -16.81 4.06 -1.83
CA HIS A 53 -17.81 3.98 -0.76
C HIS A 53 -19.25 3.91 -1.33
N LYS A 54 -19.58 4.76 -2.30
CA LYS A 54 -20.88 4.72 -2.99
C LYS A 54 -21.09 3.37 -3.69
N LYS A 55 -20.06 2.88 -4.39
CA LYS A 55 -20.09 1.60 -5.12
C LYS A 55 -20.41 0.43 -4.19
N TYR A 56 -19.65 0.25 -3.11
CA TYR A 56 -19.87 -0.86 -2.17
C TYR A 56 -21.23 -0.77 -1.45
N ARG A 57 -21.68 0.44 -1.10
CA ARG A 57 -23.02 0.63 -0.52
C ARG A 57 -24.14 0.22 -1.48
N GLN A 58 -23.97 0.51 -2.77
CA GLN A 58 -24.93 0.15 -3.80
C GLN A 58 -24.96 -1.37 -4.02
N ILE A 59 -23.79 -2.01 -4.12
CA ILE A 59 -23.67 -3.48 -4.26
C ILE A 59 -24.39 -4.20 -3.10
N TYR A 60 -24.12 -3.81 -1.86
CA TYR A 60 -24.76 -4.41 -0.68
C TYR A 60 -26.30 -4.26 -0.71
N ARG A 61 -26.80 -3.07 -1.10
CA ARG A 61 -28.23 -2.83 -1.24
C ARG A 61 -28.85 -3.67 -2.34
N THR A 62 -28.18 -3.81 -3.48
CA THR A 62 -28.68 -4.60 -4.61
C THR A 62 -28.76 -6.08 -4.27
N GLU A 63 -27.78 -6.65 -3.57
CA GLU A 63 -27.82 -8.05 -3.12
C GLU A 63 -29.03 -8.30 -2.21
N ILE A 64 -29.29 -7.42 -1.25
CA ILE A 64 -30.45 -7.50 -0.37
C ILE A 64 -31.76 -7.38 -1.16
N GLN A 65 -31.82 -6.45 -2.12
CA GLN A 65 -33.01 -6.25 -2.95
C GLN A 65 -33.30 -7.49 -3.80
N MET A 66 -32.29 -8.08 -4.44
CA MET A 66 -32.44 -9.31 -5.22
C MET A 66 -32.95 -10.47 -4.35
N ALA A 67 -32.39 -10.65 -3.15
CA ALA A 67 -32.86 -11.66 -2.22
C ALA A 67 -34.33 -11.44 -1.79
N ARG A 68 -34.75 -10.18 -1.58
CA ARG A 68 -36.15 -9.85 -1.24
C ARG A 68 -37.11 -10.05 -2.42
N MET A 69 -36.71 -9.69 -3.62
CA MET A 69 -37.52 -9.88 -4.83
C MET A 69 -37.74 -11.36 -5.11
N ALA A 70 -36.69 -12.19 -4.98
CA ALA A 70 -36.80 -13.63 -5.12
C ALA A 70 -37.79 -14.22 -4.10
N ARG A 71 -37.64 -13.86 -2.81
CA ARG A 71 -38.58 -14.29 -1.75
C ARG A 71 -40.02 -13.88 -2.04
N LYS A 72 -40.25 -12.65 -2.52
CA LYS A 72 -41.58 -12.16 -2.88
C LYS A 72 -42.20 -12.94 -4.05
N ALA A 73 -41.38 -13.35 -5.02
CA ALA A 73 -41.80 -14.15 -6.17
C ALA A 73 -41.92 -15.65 -5.86
N GLY A 74 -41.56 -16.10 -4.65
CA GLY A 74 -41.49 -17.51 -4.29
C GLY A 74 -40.26 -18.25 -4.84
N ASN A 75 -39.29 -17.52 -5.40
CA ASN A 75 -38.05 -18.05 -5.96
C ASN A 75 -36.87 -17.93 -4.98
N PHE A 76 -35.79 -18.67 -5.24
CA PHE A 76 -34.56 -18.61 -4.47
C PHE A 76 -33.48 -17.78 -5.17
N TYR A 77 -32.80 -16.90 -4.41
CA TYR A 77 -31.65 -16.15 -4.90
C TYR A 77 -30.36 -16.78 -4.37
N VAL A 78 -29.46 -17.17 -5.28
CA VAL A 78 -28.13 -17.70 -4.95
C VAL A 78 -27.10 -16.57 -5.09
N PRO A 79 -26.42 -16.15 -4.01
CA PRO A 79 -25.39 -15.13 -4.08
C PRO A 79 -24.15 -15.63 -4.82
N ALA A 80 -23.36 -14.70 -5.36
CA ALA A 80 -22.11 -15.05 -6.03
C ALA A 80 -21.09 -15.65 -5.05
N GLU A 81 -20.29 -16.61 -5.54
CA GLU A 81 -19.21 -17.21 -4.76
C GLU A 81 -18.15 -16.16 -4.37
N THR A 82 -17.64 -16.27 -3.14
CA THR A 82 -16.64 -15.36 -2.59
C THR A 82 -15.30 -15.54 -3.27
N LYS A 83 -14.74 -14.46 -3.82
CA LYS A 83 -13.47 -14.47 -4.59
C LYS A 83 -12.19 -14.36 -3.75
N PHE A 84 -12.32 -14.09 -2.46
CA PHE A 84 -11.18 -13.82 -1.59
C PHE A 84 -11.37 -14.53 -0.25
N ALA A 85 -10.29 -15.08 0.28
CA ALA A 85 -10.22 -15.68 1.59
C ALA A 85 -9.18 -14.95 2.45
N PHE A 86 -9.47 -14.82 3.75
CA PHE A 86 -8.51 -14.32 4.72
C PHE A 86 -8.02 -15.49 5.57
N VAL A 87 -6.73 -15.80 5.49
CA VAL A 87 -6.14 -16.96 6.15
C VAL A 87 -5.29 -16.50 7.33
N VAL A 88 -5.59 -17.01 8.51
CA VAL A 88 -4.84 -16.73 9.74
C VAL A 88 -4.25 -18.03 10.29
N ARG A 89 -2.97 -18.00 10.65
CA ARG A 89 -2.31 -19.16 11.26
C ARG A 89 -2.55 -19.20 12.78
N ILE A 90 -3.12 -20.32 13.25
CA ILE A 90 -3.46 -20.53 14.67
C ILE A 90 -2.35 -21.28 15.44
N ARG A 91 -1.72 -22.29 14.83
CA ARG A 91 -0.69 -23.13 15.48
C ARG A 91 0.74 -22.74 15.08
N GLY A 92 1.71 -23.01 15.96
CA GLY A 92 3.14 -22.88 15.67
C GLY A 92 3.68 -23.92 14.68
N PHE A 93 5.00 -23.96 14.44
CA PHE A 93 5.63 -24.93 13.52
C PHE A 93 5.92 -26.29 14.16
N ASN A 94 6.00 -26.35 15.49
CA ASN A 94 6.31 -27.57 16.22
C ASN A 94 5.17 -28.58 16.07
N GLY A 95 5.50 -29.84 15.74
CA GLY A 95 4.51 -30.92 15.58
C GLY A 95 3.67 -30.84 14.30
N VAL A 96 4.04 -30.00 13.32
CA VAL A 96 3.39 -29.93 12.00
C VAL A 96 4.16 -30.80 11.01
N SER A 97 3.45 -31.53 10.15
CA SER A 97 4.10 -32.36 9.11
C SER A 97 4.95 -31.49 8.15
N PRO A 98 6.04 -32.03 7.61
CA PRO A 98 6.94 -31.26 6.75
C PRO A 98 6.25 -30.75 5.48
N ASN A 99 5.24 -31.45 4.97
CA ASN A 99 4.47 -31.03 3.80
C ASN A 99 3.61 -29.80 4.09
N VAL A 100 2.88 -29.79 5.21
CA VAL A 100 2.07 -28.64 5.64
C VAL A 100 2.97 -27.45 5.98
N CYS A 101 4.13 -27.70 6.61
CA CYS A 101 5.13 -26.68 6.87
C CYS A 101 5.62 -25.98 5.58
N LYS A 102 5.82 -26.73 4.49
CA LYS A 102 6.18 -26.16 3.18
C LYS A 102 5.04 -25.31 2.60
N VAL A 103 3.79 -25.79 2.66
CA VAL A 103 2.63 -25.04 2.15
C VAL A 103 2.44 -23.72 2.92
N LEU A 104 2.54 -23.73 4.25
CA LEU A 104 2.43 -22.51 5.06
C LEU A 104 3.52 -21.48 4.75
N LYS A 105 4.74 -21.94 4.42
CA LYS A 105 5.82 -21.06 3.97
C LYS A 105 5.51 -20.41 2.62
N LEU A 106 4.93 -21.15 1.67
CA LEU A 106 4.51 -20.61 0.37
C LEU A 106 3.40 -19.57 0.51
N LEU A 107 2.51 -19.74 1.49
CA LEU A 107 1.46 -18.77 1.84
C LEU A 107 1.98 -17.57 2.66
N GLY A 108 3.27 -17.55 3.02
CA GLY A 108 3.88 -16.47 3.81
C GLY A 108 3.52 -16.50 5.30
N LEU A 109 2.96 -17.61 5.81
CA LEU A 109 2.49 -17.74 7.19
C LEU A 109 3.61 -18.24 8.11
N PHE A 110 4.61 -17.40 8.38
CA PHE A 110 5.80 -17.77 9.16
C PHE A 110 5.57 -17.77 10.67
N GLN A 111 4.92 -16.73 11.20
CA GLN A 111 4.66 -16.62 12.64
C GLN A 111 3.21 -17.01 12.95
N SER A 112 2.95 -17.45 14.19
CA SER A 112 1.57 -17.52 14.68
C SER A 112 0.98 -16.10 14.66
N SER A 113 -0.33 -15.99 14.41
CA SER A 113 -1.08 -14.73 14.23
C SER A 113 -0.73 -13.87 13.01
N VAL A 114 0.14 -14.32 12.09
CA VAL A 114 0.28 -13.66 10.78
C VAL A 114 -0.90 -14.05 9.89
N ALA A 115 -1.40 -13.08 9.13
CA ALA A 115 -2.54 -13.25 8.25
C ALA A 115 -2.24 -12.76 6.83
N THR A 116 -2.74 -13.51 5.84
CA THR A 116 -2.57 -13.22 4.42
C THR A 116 -3.92 -13.31 3.71
N SER A 117 -4.20 -12.40 2.79
CA SER A 117 -5.37 -12.48 1.90
C SER A 117 -5.01 -13.27 0.64
N LEU A 118 -5.85 -14.24 0.28
CA LEU A 118 -5.65 -15.10 -0.89
C LEU A 118 -6.85 -14.96 -1.84
N SER A 119 -6.60 -14.90 -3.14
CA SER A 119 -7.67 -14.96 -4.15
C SER A 119 -8.16 -16.39 -4.31
N SER A 120 -9.42 -16.68 -4.04
CA SER A 120 -9.95 -18.04 -4.09
C SER A 120 -9.84 -18.62 -5.50
N THR A 121 -8.89 -19.54 -5.69
CA THR A 121 -8.84 -20.44 -6.83
C THR A 121 -9.16 -21.84 -6.32
N GLN A 122 -9.95 -22.62 -7.05
CA GLN A 122 -10.41 -23.94 -6.58
C GLN A 122 -9.25 -24.82 -6.10
N ALA A 123 -8.09 -24.72 -6.76
CA ALA A 123 -6.86 -25.42 -6.38
C ALA A 123 -6.35 -25.10 -4.96
N GLN A 124 -6.58 -23.89 -4.43
CA GLN A 124 -6.12 -23.48 -3.10
C GLN A 124 -7.03 -23.95 -1.96
N LEU A 125 -8.30 -24.24 -2.26
CA LEU A 125 -9.26 -24.72 -1.27
C LEU A 125 -9.17 -26.23 -1.06
N THR A 126 -8.61 -26.96 -2.04
CA THR A 126 -8.51 -28.44 -2.05
C THR A 126 -7.14 -28.98 -1.61
N CYS A 127 -6.19 -28.12 -1.21
CA CYS A 127 -4.88 -28.55 -0.70
C CYS A 127 -4.91 -28.90 0.80
#